data_AF-A0A5Q0H6E8-F1
#
_entry.id   AF-A0A5Q0H6E8-F1
#
_cell.length_a   1.000
_cell.length_b   1.000
_cell.length_c   1.000
_cell.angle_alpha   90.00
_cell.angle_beta   90.00
_cell.angle_gamma   90.00
#
_symmetry.space_group_name_H-M   'P 1'
#
loop_
_entity.id
_entity.type
_entity.pdbx_description
1 polymer ?
#
loop_
_entity_poly.entity_id
_entity_poly.type
_entity_poly.pdbx_seq_one_letter_code
_entity_poly.pdbx_strand_id
1 'polypeptide(L)'
;MLRQSEPARYSPNSSKQMLPPPELAQVSHRVPTSLPTYRDPVDNLDGRGAVEGWSRLHGEDVSGSRLAVGWIRFVHLLARRLPGANPDVLSACGVVAAASAVGAAVLGGRWVLVAALLVVVSGVLDGLDGAVALRTGRARPLGAVVDAVADRLGDVCLVALLVLLDGPGWLGAAVGAAVFLHEYARARAQGVGMTGAGAVTVAERPTRVVVAAVACLSAGTWPAGAPWLGWEWGTTCLVLWAVLAAVGGVQLVAAIRRVLTPGR
;
A
#
# COMPACT_ATOMS: atom_id res chain seq x y z
N MET A 1 63.75 37.14 -6.69
CA MET A 1 63.01 35.92 -6.33
C MET A 1 62.42 36.12 -4.96
N LEU A 2 61.09 36.08 -4.84
CA LEU A 2 60.28 35.57 -3.71
C LEU A 2 58.91 36.25 -3.75
N ARG A 3 57.93 35.47 -4.23
CA ARG A 3 56.49 35.74 -4.19
C ARG A 3 56.05 35.58 -2.73
N GLN A 4 55.72 36.68 -2.04
CA GLN A 4 54.96 36.60 -0.79
C GLN A 4 53.47 36.67 -1.14
N SER A 5 52.78 35.57 -0.86
CA SER A 5 51.33 35.43 -0.95
C SER A 5 50.68 36.00 0.32
N GLU A 6 49.87 37.04 0.18
CA GLU A 6 48.88 37.40 1.22
C GLU A 6 47.62 36.52 1.08
N PRO A 7 47.02 36.08 2.20
CA PRO A 7 45.82 35.25 2.19
C PRO A 7 44.57 36.08 1.85
N ALA A 8 43.69 35.51 1.03
CA ALA A 8 42.38 36.09 0.72
C ALA A 8 41.56 36.30 2.00
N ARG A 9 41.15 37.54 2.25
CA ARG A 9 40.23 37.89 3.34
C ARG A 9 38.86 37.26 3.08
N TYR A 10 38.37 36.53 4.07
CA TYR A 10 36.98 36.08 4.13
C TYR A 10 36.04 37.30 4.23
N SER A 11 35.13 37.44 3.26
CA SER A 11 34.06 38.44 3.27
C SER A 11 32.72 37.75 3.55
N PRO A 12 32.08 37.96 4.71
CA PRO A 12 30.77 37.41 5.00
C PRO A 12 29.71 38.43 4.57
N ASN A 13 29.42 38.54 3.28
CA ASN A 13 28.15 39.15 2.86
C ASN A 13 27.73 38.76 1.43
N SER A 14 27.04 37.64 1.31
CA SER A 14 26.13 37.38 0.19
C SER A 14 24.73 37.11 0.74
N SER A 15 24.18 38.15 1.36
CA SER A 15 22.75 38.24 1.64
C SER A 15 21.99 38.08 0.32
N LYS A 16 21.41 36.90 0.09
CA LYS A 16 20.42 36.70 -0.98
C LYS A 16 19.35 37.76 -0.80
N GLN A 17 19.26 38.69 -1.76
CA GLN A 17 18.18 39.66 -1.83
C GLN A 17 16.85 38.90 -1.81
N MET A 18 16.15 39.03 -0.68
CA MET A 18 14.84 38.47 -0.47
C MET A 18 13.86 39.42 -1.20
N LEU A 19 13.32 38.96 -2.32
CA LEU A 19 12.18 39.63 -2.95
C LEU A 19 11.04 39.71 -1.92
N PRO A 20 10.33 40.85 -1.81
CA PRO A 20 9.16 40.92 -0.95
C PRO A 20 8.13 39.89 -1.42
N PRO A 21 7.41 39.24 -0.49
CA PRO A 21 6.40 38.25 -0.86
C PRO A 21 5.35 38.92 -1.74
N PRO A 22 4.84 38.24 -2.79
CA PRO A 22 3.68 38.73 -3.51
C PRO A 22 2.55 38.91 -2.51
N GLU A 23 1.87 40.05 -2.61
CA GLU A 23 0.70 40.40 -1.83
C GLU A 23 -0.24 39.20 -1.85
N LEU A 24 -0.39 38.55 -0.69
CA LEU A 24 -1.26 37.40 -0.51
C LEU A 24 -2.69 37.90 -0.71
N ALA A 25 -3.14 37.94 -1.96
CA ALA A 25 -4.56 37.89 -2.29
C ALA A 25 -5.13 36.82 -1.37
N GLN A 26 -6.07 37.23 -0.51
CA GLN A 26 -6.63 36.40 0.54
C GLN A 26 -7.06 35.05 -0.04
N VAL A 27 -6.16 34.07 0.02
CA VAL A 27 -6.48 32.68 -0.23
C VAL A 27 -7.29 32.31 0.99
N SER A 28 -8.60 32.44 0.88
CA SER A 28 -9.51 31.96 1.90
C SER A 28 -9.10 30.52 2.15
N HIS A 29 -8.53 30.25 3.34
CA HIS A 29 -8.32 28.89 3.82
C HIS A 29 -9.71 28.29 4.08
N ARG A 30 -10.46 28.02 3.01
CA ARG A 30 -11.44 26.94 3.03
C ARG A 30 -10.59 25.68 3.07
N VAL A 31 -10.32 25.22 4.29
CA VAL A 31 -10.20 23.79 4.53
C VAL A 31 -11.35 23.17 3.74
N PRO A 32 -11.11 22.22 2.80
CA PRO A 32 -12.19 21.54 2.11
C PRO A 32 -13.14 20.98 3.18
N THR A 33 -14.31 21.59 3.35
CA THR A 33 -15.27 21.26 4.40
C THR A 33 -15.96 19.92 4.14
N SER A 34 -15.78 19.35 2.95
CA SER A 34 -16.20 17.99 2.64
C SER A 34 -14.99 17.07 2.64
N LEU A 35 -14.72 16.44 3.79
CA LEU A 35 -14.17 15.09 3.76
C LEU A 35 -15.07 14.26 2.81
N PRO A 36 -14.53 13.30 2.02
CA PRO A 36 -15.36 12.42 1.21
C PRO A 36 -16.55 11.96 2.05
N THR A 37 -17.77 12.17 1.53
CA THR A 37 -19.03 12.03 2.26
C THR A 37 -19.15 10.61 2.76
N TYR A 38 -18.65 10.47 3.96
CA TYR A 38 -18.54 9.24 4.67
C TYR A 38 -19.89 8.65 5.10
N ARG A 39 -20.83 9.57 5.29
CA ARG A 39 -21.94 9.44 6.22
C ARG A 39 -23.16 8.77 5.61
N ASP A 40 -23.14 8.49 4.31
CA ASP A 40 -24.27 7.92 3.61
C ASP A 40 -24.08 6.40 3.54
N PRO A 41 -24.83 5.61 4.34
CA PRO A 41 -24.87 4.17 4.15
C PRO A 41 -25.33 3.91 2.72
N VAL A 42 -24.54 3.17 1.96
CA VAL A 42 -24.97 2.75 0.62
C VAL A 42 -26.01 1.65 0.83
N ASP A 43 -27.28 2.03 0.87
CA ASP A 43 -28.36 1.07 1.01
C ASP A 43 -28.36 0.15 -0.22
N ASN A 44 -28.33 -1.15 0.05
CA ASN A 44 -28.25 -2.23 -0.94
C ASN A 44 -26.90 -2.32 -1.68
N LEU A 45 -25.84 -2.68 -0.95
CA LEU A 45 -24.54 -3.09 -1.51
C LEU A 45 -24.65 -4.46 -2.21
N ASP A 46 -25.35 -4.48 -3.34
CA ASP A 46 -25.19 -5.47 -4.40
C ASP A 46 -23.80 -5.35 -5.05
N GLY A 47 -23.50 -6.20 -6.03
CA GLY A 47 -22.16 -6.22 -6.63
C GLY A 47 -21.76 -4.95 -7.38
N ARG A 48 -22.67 -4.00 -7.66
CA ARG A 48 -22.36 -2.70 -8.28
C ARG A 48 -22.21 -1.62 -7.22
N GLY A 49 -23.13 -1.56 -6.25
CA GLY A 49 -23.05 -0.60 -5.14
C GLY A 49 -21.77 -0.76 -4.31
N ALA A 50 -21.27 -1.99 -4.15
CA ALA A 50 -20.00 -2.27 -3.49
C ALA A 50 -18.79 -1.63 -4.19
N VAL A 51 -18.75 -1.69 -5.52
CA VAL A 51 -17.65 -1.13 -6.31
C VAL A 51 -17.72 0.39 -6.27
N GLU A 52 -18.90 0.95 -6.49
CA GLU A 52 -19.09 2.41 -6.47
C GLU A 52 -18.81 3.02 -5.09
N GLY A 53 -19.27 2.37 -4.02
CA GLY A 53 -19.00 2.82 -2.66
C GLY A 53 -17.52 2.75 -2.30
N TRP A 54 -16.83 1.68 -2.72
CA TRP A 54 -15.37 1.58 -2.58
C TRP A 54 -14.66 2.69 -3.35
N SER A 55 -15.03 2.91 -4.63
CA SER A 55 -14.44 3.96 -5.47
C SER A 55 -14.65 5.36 -4.88
N ARG A 56 -15.83 5.65 -4.32
CA ARG A 56 -16.12 6.93 -3.64
C ARG A 56 -15.26 7.13 -2.40
N LEU A 57 -15.05 6.08 -1.61
CA LEU A 57 -14.28 6.16 -0.37
C LEU A 57 -12.79 6.41 -0.65
N HIS A 58 -12.26 5.81 -1.71
CA HIS A 58 -10.83 5.89 -2.07
C HIS A 58 -10.51 6.97 -3.10
N GLY A 59 -11.54 7.57 -3.74
CA GLY A 59 -11.35 8.59 -4.77
C GLY A 59 -10.73 8.05 -6.06
N GLU A 60 -10.90 6.74 -6.31
CA GLU A 60 -10.26 5.99 -7.39
C GLU A 60 -11.29 5.13 -8.12
N ASP A 61 -11.27 5.14 -9.46
CA ASP A 61 -12.14 4.28 -10.25
C ASP A 61 -11.47 2.93 -10.55
N VAL A 62 -11.97 1.88 -9.89
CA VAL A 62 -11.54 0.48 -10.08
C VAL A 62 -12.40 -0.31 -11.07
N SER A 63 -13.43 0.31 -11.66
CA SER A 63 -14.40 -0.39 -12.53
C SER A 63 -13.76 -1.08 -13.74
N GLY A 64 -12.62 -0.55 -14.22
CA GLY A 64 -11.85 -1.14 -15.31
C GLY A 64 -11.07 -2.41 -14.97
N SER A 65 -10.86 -2.73 -13.68
CA SER A 65 -10.09 -3.90 -13.25
C SER A 65 -11.01 -5.05 -12.84
N ARG A 66 -11.09 -6.09 -13.67
CA ARG A 66 -11.88 -7.31 -13.39
C ARG A 66 -11.47 -7.98 -12.08
N LEU A 67 -10.18 -7.95 -11.76
CA LEU A 67 -9.63 -8.52 -10.52
C LEU A 67 -10.06 -7.70 -9.31
N ALA A 68 -9.92 -6.37 -9.36
CA ALA A 68 -10.34 -5.50 -8.27
C ALA A 68 -11.85 -5.60 -8.01
N VAL A 69 -12.66 -5.56 -9.08
CA VAL A 69 -14.12 -5.74 -8.99
C VAL A 69 -14.49 -7.10 -8.40
N GLY A 70 -13.83 -8.18 -8.83
CA GLY A 70 -14.06 -9.52 -8.30
C GLY A 70 -13.72 -9.62 -6.81
N TRP A 71 -12.57 -9.08 -6.41
CA TRP A 71 -12.12 -9.02 -5.03
C TRP A 71 -13.08 -8.23 -4.13
N ILE A 72 -13.44 -7.00 -4.54
CA ILE A 72 -14.37 -6.13 -3.80
C ILE A 72 -15.71 -6.84 -3.57
N ARG A 73 -16.24 -7.50 -4.62
CA ARG A 73 -17.49 -8.27 -4.50
C ARG A 73 -17.38 -9.43 -3.52
N PHE A 74 -16.26 -10.16 -3.57
CA PHE A 74 -16.00 -11.27 -2.67
C PHE A 74 -15.95 -10.82 -1.20
N VAL A 75 -15.16 -9.80 -0.87
CA VAL A 75 -15.07 -9.31 0.52
C VAL A 75 -16.40 -8.71 1.00
N HIS A 76 -17.16 -8.03 0.14
CA HIS A 76 -18.49 -7.53 0.49
C HIS A 76 -19.50 -8.66 0.71
N LEU A 77 -19.39 -9.79 0.01
CA LEU A 77 -20.20 -10.98 0.25
C LEU A 77 -19.92 -11.56 1.64
N LEU A 78 -18.64 -11.64 2.04
CA LEU A 78 -18.25 -12.09 3.37
C LEU A 78 -18.70 -11.09 4.46
N ALA A 79 -18.55 -9.80 4.22
CA ALA A 79 -18.94 -8.74 5.15
C ALA A 79 -20.44 -8.75 5.48
N ARG A 80 -21.31 -9.29 4.61
CA ARG A 80 -22.74 -9.52 4.89
C ARG A 80 -22.97 -10.39 6.12
N ARG A 81 -22.04 -11.28 6.43
CA ARG A 81 -22.14 -12.23 7.55
C ARG A 81 -21.58 -11.66 8.86
N LEU A 82 -21.05 -10.44 8.83
CA LEU A 82 -20.36 -9.79 9.96
C LEU A 82 -20.92 -8.39 10.28
N PRO A 83 -22.25 -8.17 10.40
CA PRO A 83 -22.82 -6.83 10.56
C PRO A 83 -22.43 -6.14 11.89
N GLY A 84 -22.08 -6.91 12.91
CA GLY A 84 -21.64 -6.41 14.23
C GLY A 84 -20.13 -6.28 14.40
N ALA A 85 -19.33 -6.67 13.40
CA ALA A 85 -17.88 -6.61 13.52
C ALA A 85 -17.40 -5.15 13.56
N ASN A 86 -16.38 -4.89 14.37
CA ASN A 86 -15.69 -3.60 14.41
C ASN A 86 -14.58 -3.60 13.34
N PRO A 87 -14.59 -2.67 12.37
CA PRO A 87 -13.55 -2.56 11.35
C PRO A 87 -12.13 -2.54 11.92
N ASP A 88 -11.88 -1.72 12.94
CA ASP A 88 -10.53 -1.58 13.54
C ASP A 88 -10.03 -2.91 14.15
N VAL A 89 -10.94 -3.71 14.68
CA VAL A 89 -10.60 -5.05 15.23
C VAL A 89 -10.26 -6.00 14.09
N LEU A 90 -10.95 -5.91 12.94
CA LEU A 90 -10.62 -6.71 11.76
C LEU A 90 -9.23 -6.35 11.21
N SER A 91 -8.88 -5.06 11.14
CA SER A 91 -7.54 -4.60 10.77
C SER A 91 -6.48 -5.17 11.73
N ALA A 92 -6.72 -5.08 13.04
CA ALA A 92 -5.83 -5.63 14.06
C ALA A 92 -5.67 -7.16 13.94
N CYS A 93 -6.75 -7.89 13.71
CA CYS A 93 -6.71 -9.32 13.45
C CYS A 93 -5.92 -9.65 12.18
N GLY A 94 -6.02 -8.82 11.14
CA GLY A 94 -5.23 -8.94 9.91
C GLY A 94 -3.73 -8.87 10.18
N VAL A 95 -3.29 -7.91 11.00
CA VAL A 95 -1.89 -7.79 11.44
C VAL A 95 -1.45 -8.99 12.27
N VAL A 96 -2.27 -9.43 13.22
CA VAL A 96 -1.98 -10.62 14.05
C VAL A 96 -1.86 -11.87 13.18
N ALA A 97 -2.70 -12.04 12.16
CA ALA A 97 -2.61 -13.14 11.21
C ALA A 97 -1.30 -13.09 10.40
N ALA A 98 -0.91 -11.90 9.91
CA ALA A 98 0.37 -11.73 9.20
C ALA A 98 1.58 -12.02 10.09
N ALA A 99 1.59 -11.54 11.33
CA ALA A 99 2.65 -11.82 12.30
C ALA A 99 2.69 -13.31 12.69
N SER A 100 1.53 -13.95 12.82
CA SER A 100 1.43 -15.39 13.07
C SER A 100 1.96 -16.20 11.88
N ALA A 101 1.78 -15.72 10.64
CA ALA A 101 2.37 -16.35 9.46
C ALA A 101 3.90 -16.32 9.54
N VAL A 102 4.50 -15.20 9.97
CA VAL A 102 5.95 -15.09 10.23
C VAL A 102 6.38 -16.12 11.28
N GLY A 103 5.64 -16.23 12.39
CA GLY A 103 5.90 -17.25 13.42
C GLY A 103 5.86 -18.67 12.87
N ALA A 104 4.87 -18.99 12.03
CA ALA A 104 4.77 -20.29 11.38
C ALA A 104 5.92 -20.56 10.39
N ALA A 105 6.40 -19.55 9.68
CA ALA A 105 7.57 -19.68 8.82
C ALA A 105 8.86 -19.92 9.62
N VAL A 106 9.03 -19.27 10.78
CA VAL A 106 10.18 -19.51 11.68
C VAL A 106 10.22 -20.95 12.19
N LEU A 107 9.06 -21.57 12.44
CA LEU A 107 8.99 -22.99 12.80
C LEU A 107 9.46 -23.93 11.68
N GLY A 108 9.42 -23.48 10.43
CA GLY A 108 9.93 -24.21 9.27
C GLY A 108 9.14 -25.46 8.89
N GLY A 109 9.66 -26.19 7.90
CA GLY A 109 9.04 -27.41 7.39
C GLY A 109 7.60 -27.21 6.92
N ARG A 110 6.68 -28.09 7.33
CA ARG A 110 5.27 -28.02 6.91
C ARG A 110 4.49 -26.87 7.53
N TRP A 111 5.01 -26.19 8.56
CA TRP A 111 4.38 -25.00 9.14
C TRP A 111 4.31 -23.84 8.15
N VAL A 112 5.17 -23.83 7.13
CA VAL A 112 5.10 -22.85 6.03
C VAL A 112 3.77 -22.93 5.25
N LEU A 113 3.12 -24.10 5.20
CA LEU A 113 1.77 -24.22 4.63
C LEU A 113 0.72 -23.50 5.49
N VAL A 114 0.90 -23.49 6.82
CA VAL A 114 0.06 -22.70 7.73
C VAL A 114 0.33 -21.22 7.52
N ALA A 115 1.59 -20.82 7.29
CA ALA A 115 1.93 -19.45 6.93
C ALA A 115 1.21 -19.00 5.65
N ALA A 116 1.14 -19.85 4.62
CA ALA A 116 0.39 -19.57 3.39
C ALA A 116 -1.09 -19.27 3.66
N LEU A 117 -1.75 -20.10 4.49
CA LEU A 117 -3.14 -19.88 4.90
C LEU A 117 -3.29 -18.56 5.67
N LEU A 118 -2.41 -18.29 6.63
CA LEU A 118 -2.46 -17.09 7.46
C LEU A 118 -2.23 -15.80 6.66
N VAL A 119 -1.37 -15.82 5.64
CA VAL A 119 -1.19 -14.70 4.69
C VAL A 119 -2.49 -14.41 3.93
N VAL A 120 -3.16 -15.45 3.43
CA VAL A 120 -4.44 -15.29 2.73
C VAL A 120 -5.50 -14.76 3.68
N VAL A 121 -5.60 -15.30 4.90
CA VAL A 121 -6.51 -14.82 5.93
C VAL A 121 -6.26 -13.35 6.26
N SER A 122 -4.99 -12.94 6.41
CA SER A 122 -4.62 -11.54 6.64
C SER A 122 -5.15 -10.62 5.52
N GLY A 123 -4.92 -10.98 4.25
CA GLY A 123 -5.42 -10.21 3.11
C GLY A 123 -6.94 -10.17 3.01
N VAL A 124 -7.65 -11.22 3.43
CA VAL A 124 -9.13 -11.23 3.47
C VAL A 124 -9.65 -10.33 4.59
N LEU A 125 -9.04 -10.37 5.78
CA LEU A 125 -9.42 -9.52 6.92
C LEU A 125 -9.26 -8.03 6.60
N ASP A 126 -8.20 -7.70 5.88
CA ASP A 126 -7.93 -6.38 5.33
C ASP A 126 -9.08 -5.90 4.42
N GLY A 127 -9.41 -6.63 3.35
CA GLY A 127 -10.54 -6.23 2.50
C GLY A 127 -11.90 -6.25 3.22
N LEU A 128 -12.03 -7.02 4.30
CA LEU A 128 -13.23 -7.09 5.13
C LEU A 128 -13.43 -5.84 5.99
N ASP A 129 -12.37 -5.22 6.53
CA ASP A 129 -12.53 -4.08 7.42
C ASP A 129 -13.20 -2.90 6.69
N GLY A 130 -12.73 -2.55 5.49
CA GLY A 130 -13.26 -1.48 4.67
C GLY A 130 -14.66 -1.81 4.16
N ALA A 131 -14.91 -3.07 3.79
CA ALA A 131 -16.24 -3.52 3.40
C ALA A 131 -17.24 -3.45 4.56
N VAL A 132 -16.87 -3.86 5.78
CA VAL A 132 -17.72 -3.72 6.98
C VAL A 132 -17.91 -2.26 7.32
N ALA A 133 -16.86 -1.44 7.24
CA ALA A 133 -16.92 -0.04 7.59
C ALA A 133 -17.84 0.74 6.64
N LEU A 134 -17.76 0.46 5.33
CA LEU A 134 -18.66 1.04 4.32
C LEU A 134 -20.11 0.58 4.54
N ARG A 135 -20.33 -0.73 4.74
CA ARG A 135 -21.67 -1.31 4.96
C ARG A 135 -22.35 -0.79 6.22
N THR A 136 -21.59 -0.51 7.26
CA THR A 136 -22.13 -0.16 8.58
C THR A 136 -22.08 1.35 8.87
N GLY A 137 -21.61 2.16 7.92
CA GLY A 137 -21.45 3.61 8.11
C GLY A 137 -20.38 3.97 9.15
N ARG A 138 -19.31 3.16 9.27
CA ARG A 138 -18.24 3.27 10.29
C ARG A 138 -16.80 3.50 9.75
N ALA A 139 -16.62 3.68 8.44
CA ALA A 139 -15.34 3.91 7.72
C ALA A 139 -14.31 5.05 8.06
N ARG A 140 -14.14 5.62 9.28
CA ARG A 140 -13.84 7.09 9.60
C ARG A 140 -12.44 7.61 9.18
N PRO A 141 -12.12 8.92 9.22
CA PRO A 141 -10.75 9.40 9.01
C PRO A 141 -9.73 8.70 9.91
N LEU A 142 -10.05 8.51 11.20
CA LEU A 142 -9.21 7.71 12.10
C LEU A 142 -9.11 6.25 11.64
N GLY A 143 -10.19 5.66 11.13
CA GLY A 143 -10.21 4.30 10.60
C GLY A 143 -9.30 4.15 9.38
N ALA A 144 -9.30 5.12 8.47
CA ALA A 144 -8.38 5.14 7.32
C ALA A 144 -6.90 5.22 7.75
N VAL A 145 -6.60 5.89 8.87
CA VAL A 145 -5.25 5.89 9.46
C VAL A 145 -4.91 4.52 10.07
N VAL A 146 -5.85 3.91 10.81
CA VAL A 146 -5.68 2.58 11.42
C VAL A 146 -5.44 1.52 10.34
N ASP A 147 -6.25 1.54 9.28
CA ASP A 147 -6.14 0.71 8.09
C ASP A 147 -4.74 0.88 7.47
N ALA A 148 -4.39 2.09 7.03
CA ALA A 148 -3.08 2.35 6.42
C ALA A 148 -1.88 1.90 7.28
N VAL A 149 -1.95 2.03 8.62
CA VAL A 149 -0.90 1.53 9.53
C VAL A 149 -0.90 0.00 9.60
N ALA A 150 -2.06 -0.64 9.73
CA ALA A 150 -2.21 -2.09 9.69
C ALA A 150 -1.65 -2.66 8.38
N ASP A 151 -1.89 -1.99 7.26
CA ASP A 151 -1.33 -2.31 5.95
C ASP A 151 0.19 -2.35 5.97
N ARG A 152 0.81 -1.30 6.52
CA ARG A 152 2.27 -1.19 6.58
C ARG A 152 2.87 -2.30 7.43
N LEU A 153 2.26 -2.61 8.57
CA LEU A 153 2.70 -3.70 9.44
C LEU A 153 2.54 -5.07 8.75
N GLY A 154 1.44 -5.26 8.02
CA GLY A 154 1.21 -6.44 7.19
C GLY A 154 2.28 -6.57 6.10
N ASP A 155 2.53 -5.53 5.32
CA ASP A 155 3.54 -5.51 4.26
C ASP A 155 4.95 -5.83 4.80
N VAL A 156 5.32 -5.33 5.99
CA VAL A 156 6.57 -5.71 6.67
C VAL A 156 6.62 -7.21 6.97
N CYS A 157 5.53 -7.80 7.46
CA CYS A 157 5.45 -9.24 7.71
C CYS A 157 5.58 -10.05 6.40
N LEU A 158 4.95 -9.60 5.31
CA LEU A 158 5.05 -10.26 4.01
C LEU A 158 6.48 -10.25 3.47
N VAL A 159 7.20 -9.13 3.59
CA VAL A 159 8.62 -9.05 3.21
C VAL A 159 9.47 -9.96 4.11
N ALA A 160 9.22 -9.95 5.43
CA ALA A 160 9.93 -10.82 6.36
C ALA A 160 9.75 -12.31 6.03
N LEU A 161 8.55 -12.73 5.64
CA LEU A 161 8.28 -14.09 5.16
C LEU A 161 9.18 -14.46 3.98
N LEU A 162 9.28 -13.60 2.97
CA LEU A 162 10.11 -13.91 1.81
C LEU A 162 11.60 -14.00 2.15
N VAL A 163 12.07 -13.20 3.10
CA VAL A 163 13.46 -13.29 3.60
C VAL A 163 13.67 -14.59 4.40
N LEU A 164 12.70 -15.00 5.22
CA LEU A 164 12.74 -16.26 5.97
C LEU A 164 12.68 -17.49 5.05
N LEU A 165 12.11 -17.37 3.86
CA LEU A 165 12.10 -18.40 2.81
C LEU A 165 13.31 -18.29 1.88
N ASP A 166 14.47 -18.00 2.46
CA ASP A 166 15.77 -17.90 1.79
C ASP A 166 15.85 -16.82 0.70
N GLY A 167 15.07 -15.75 0.87
CA GLY A 167 15.19 -14.52 0.09
C GLY A 167 16.34 -13.64 0.60
N PRO A 168 17.15 -13.02 -0.27
CA PRO A 168 18.25 -12.18 0.17
C PRO A 168 17.74 -10.94 0.92
N GLY A 169 18.21 -10.74 2.16
CA GLY A 169 17.75 -9.66 3.03
C GLY A 169 17.91 -8.25 2.44
N TRP A 170 18.95 -8.01 1.64
CA TRP A 170 19.15 -6.72 0.97
C TRP A 170 18.04 -6.44 -0.07
N LEU A 171 17.57 -7.47 -0.77
CA LEU A 171 16.48 -7.35 -1.73
C LEU A 171 15.14 -7.19 -1.00
N GLY A 172 14.96 -7.91 0.10
CA GLY A 172 13.83 -7.69 1.01
C GLY A 172 13.75 -6.25 1.50
N ALA A 173 14.88 -5.67 1.95
CA ALA A 173 14.96 -4.27 2.36
C ALA A 173 14.64 -3.31 1.21
N ALA A 174 15.14 -3.57 0.00
CA ALA A 174 14.84 -2.75 -1.18
C ALA A 174 13.36 -2.80 -1.57
N VAL A 175 12.75 -3.99 -1.58
CA VAL A 175 11.32 -4.19 -1.83
C VAL A 175 10.48 -3.51 -0.76
N GLY A 176 10.83 -3.67 0.52
CA GLY A 176 10.19 -2.97 1.63
C GLY A 176 10.26 -1.45 1.44
N ALA A 177 11.44 -0.90 1.15
CA ALA A 177 11.60 0.54 0.89
C ALA A 177 10.73 1.01 -0.29
N ALA A 178 10.64 0.23 -1.37
CA ALA A 178 9.80 0.55 -2.52
C ALA A 178 8.30 0.60 -2.15
N VAL A 179 7.83 -0.36 -1.32
CA VAL A 179 6.45 -0.38 -0.81
C VAL A 179 6.15 0.88 0.00
N PHE A 180 7.00 1.25 0.95
CA PHE A 180 6.82 2.48 1.73
C PHE A 180 6.88 3.73 0.85
N LEU A 181 7.76 3.76 -0.16
CA LEU A 181 7.87 4.89 -1.08
C LEU A 181 6.60 5.08 -1.92
N HIS A 182 6.04 4.01 -2.46
CA HIS A 182 4.79 4.08 -3.24
C HIS A 182 3.64 4.66 -2.42
N GLU A 183 3.52 4.20 -1.19
CA GLU A 183 2.35 4.46 -0.34
C GLU A 183 2.48 5.85 0.30
N TYR A 184 3.71 6.26 0.61
CA TYR A 184 4.02 7.66 0.92
C TYR A 184 3.73 8.59 -0.25
N ALA A 185 4.11 8.23 -1.48
CA ALA A 185 3.87 9.06 -2.65
C ALA A 185 2.36 9.24 -2.91
N ARG A 186 1.55 8.18 -2.75
CA ARG A 186 0.08 8.24 -2.82
C ARG A 186 -0.51 9.13 -1.73
N ALA A 187 -0.15 8.87 -0.47
CA ALA A 187 -0.63 9.64 0.67
C ALA A 187 -0.25 11.12 0.53
N ARG A 188 0.96 11.42 0.04
CA ARG A 188 1.40 12.80 -0.19
C ARG A 188 0.64 13.46 -1.34
N ALA A 189 0.41 12.75 -2.45
CA ALA A 189 -0.36 13.27 -3.57
C ALA A 189 -1.81 13.60 -3.14
N GLN A 190 -2.47 12.70 -2.41
CA GLN A 190 -3.78 12.94 -1.84
C GLN A 190 -3.76 14.12 -0.85
N GLY A 191 -2.75 14.19 0.02
CA GLY A 191 -2.60 15.25 1.01
C GLY A 191 -2.39 16.65 0.44
N VAL A 192 -1.92 16.78 -0.81
CA VAL A 192 -1.84 18.07 -1.54
C VAL A 192 -3.05 18.31 -2.45
N GLY A 193 -4.11 17.50 -2.34
CA GLY A 193 -5.37 17.68 -3.04
C GLY A 193 -5.45 17.03 -4.43
N MET A 194 -4.50 16.16 -4.80
CA MET A 194 -4.56 15.45 -6.09
C MET A 194 -5.55 14.29 -6.01
N THR A 195 -6.75 14.50 -6.56
CA THR A 195 -7.76 13.45 -6.73
C THR A 195 -7.36 12.53 -7.90
N GLY A 196 -7.44 11.20 -7.70
CA GLY A 196 -7.09 10.21 -8.73
C GLY A 196 -5.59 9.99 -9.01
N ALA A 197 -4.69 10.60 -8.22
CA ALA A 197 -3.24 10.36 -8.33
C ALA A 197 -2.82 8.94 -7.87
N GLY A 198 -3.70 8.21 -7.19
CA GLY A 198 -3.55 6.81 -6.81
C GLY A 198 -4.07 5.85 -7.88
N ALA A 199 -3.67 5.98 -9.15
CA ALA A 199 -4.11 5.00 -10.14
C ALA A 199 -3.75 3.57 -9.70
N VAL A 200 -4.68 2.63 -9.87
CA VAL A 200 -4.45 1.19 -9.64
C VAL A 200 -3.26 0.73 -10.48
N THR A 201 -2.21 0.31 -9.80
CA THR A 201 -0.96 -0.20 -10.38
C THR A 201 -0.92 -1.72 -10.33
N VAL A 202 0.10 -2.32 -10.93
CA VAL A 202 0.35 -3.77 -10.75
C VAL A 202 0.89 -4.10 -9.36
N ALA A 203 1.41 -3.10 -8.63
CA ALA A 203 2.02 -3.26 -7.31
C ALA A 203 1.05 -3.04 -6.15
N GLU A 204 -0.25 -3.21 -6.39
CA GLU A 204 -1.26 -3.16 -5.33
C GLU A 204 -1.05 -4.25 -4.29
N ARG A 205 -1.58 -4.00 -3.10
CA ARG A 205 -1.49 -4.93 -1.99
C ARG A 205 -2.00 -6.34 -2.26
N PRO A 206 -3.14 -6.57 -2.95
CA PRO A 206 -3.56 -7.93 -3.29
C PRO A 206 -2.47 -8.70 -4.06
N THR A 207 -1.72 -8.03 -4.95
CA THR A 207 -0.59 -8.64 -5.64
C THR A 207 0.52 -9.02 -4.66
N ARG A 208 0.85 -8.14 -3.70
CA ARG A 208 1.87 -8.39 -2.65
C ARG A 208 1.50 -9.60 -1.78
N VAL A 209 0.24 -9.68 -1.36
CA VAL A 209 -0.32 -10.81 -0.61
C VAL A 209 -0.24 -12.11 -1.43
N VAL A 210 -0.64 -12.08 -2.70
CA VAL A 210 -0.58 -13.25 -3.59
C VAL A 210 0.87 -13.74 -3.75
N VAL A 211 1.83 -12.85 -3.97
CA VAL A 211 3.25 -13.20 -4.09
C VAL A 211 3.75 -13.89 -2.83
N ALA A 212 3.45 -13.35 -1.65
CA ALA A 212 3.85 -13.95 -0.37
C ALA A 212 3.16 -15.30 -0.11
N ALA A 213 1.87 -15.43 -0.43
CA ALA A 213 1.12 -16.67 -0.30
C ALA A 213 1.67 -17.77 -1.23
N VAL A 214 1.99 -17.42 -2.48
CA VAL A 214 2.63 -18.33 -3.45
C VAL A 214 4.00 -18.78 -2.95
N ALA A 215 4.82 -17.86 -2.42
CA ALA A 215 6.11 -18.23 -1.85
C ALA A 215 5.98 -19.28 -0.73
N CYS A 216 5.06 -19.06 0.21
CA CYS A 216 4.82 -19.97 1.33
C CYS A 216 4.27 -21.32 0.84
N LEU A 217 3.26 -21.32 -0.04
CA LEU A 217 2.66 -22.54 -0.56
C LEU A 217 3.69 -23.38 -1.33
N SER A 218 4.48 -22.73 -2.19
CA SER A 218 5.49 -23.38 -3.01
C SER A 218 6.65 -23.89 -2.16
N ALA A 219 7.13 -23.12 -1.18
CA ALA A 219 8.17 -23.59 -0.25
C ALA A 219 7.71 -24.78 0.61
N GLY A 220 6.44 -24.77 1.06
CA GLY A 220 5.89 -25.87 1.86
C GLY A 220 5.57 -27.14 1.07
N THR A 221 5.35 -27.04 -0.25
CA THR A 221 5.06 -28.19 -1.13
C THR A 221 6.29 -28.69 -1.90
N TRP A 222 7.14 -27.77 -2.32
CA TRP A 222 8.35 -28.00 -3.12
C TRP A 222 9.56 -27.32 -2.48
N PRO A 223 10.07 -27.84 -1.34
CA PRO A 223 11.12 -27.19 -0.56
C PRO A 223 12.49 -27.15 -1.27
N ALA A 224 12.65 -27.84 -2.40
CA ALA A 224 13.88 -27.82 -3.21
C ALA A 224 14.06 -26.53 -4.04
N GLY A 225 13.21 -25.52 -3.86
CA GLY A 225 13.22 -24.28 -4.62
C GLY A 225 12.45 -24.36 -5.95
N ALA A 226 12.47 -23.26 -6.70
CA ALA A 226 11.81 -23.10 -7.98
C ALA A 226 12.52 -23.97 -9.05
N PRO A 227 11.93 -25.08 -9.51
CA PRO A 227 12.66 -26.13 -10.23
C PRO A 227 13.18 -25.69 -11.60
N TRP A 228 12.58 -24.66 -12.20
CA TRP A 228 12.97 -24.09 -13.49
C TRP A 228 14.09 -23.04 -13.40
N LEU A 229 14.31 -22.45 -12.22
CA LEU A 229 15.29 -21.38 -12.02
C LEU A 229 16.46 -21.81 -11.13
N GLY A 230 16.29 -22.86 -10.33
CA GLY A 230 17.27 -23.27 -9.33
C GLY A 230 17.42 -22.29 -8.17
N TRP A 231 16.46 -21.38 -7.98
CA TRP A 231 16.44 -20.39 -6.91
C TRP A 231 15.44 -20.77 -5.83
N GLU A 232 15.70 -20.31 -4.61
CA GLU A 232 14.76 -20.45 -3.52
C GLU A 232 13.48 -19.63 -3.76
N TRP A 233 12.36 -20.13 -3.24
CA TRP A 233 11.05 -19.51 -3.48
C TRP A 233 10.97 -18.07 -2.96
N GLY A 234 11.61 -17.77 -1.83
CA GLY A 234 11.72 -16.39 -1.32
C GLY A 234 12.47 -15.48 -2.26
N THR A 235 13.59 -15.94 -2.84
CA THR A 235 14.35 -15.19 -3.85
C THR A 235 13.52 -14.94 -5.11
N THR A 236 12.90 -15.99 -5.67
CA THR A 236 12.06 -15.87 -6.88
C THR A 236 10.92 -14.87 -6.67
N CYS A 237 10.24 -14.95 -5.53
CA CYS A 237 9.10 -14.08 -5.22
C CYS A 237 9.53 -12.64 -4.89
N LEU A 238 10.69 -12.43 -4.26
CA LEU A 238 11.27 -11.09 -4.07
C LEU A 238 11.64 -10.43 -5.40
N VAL A 239 12.25 -11.18 -6.33
CA VAL A 239 12.57 -10.66 -7.67
C VAL A 239 11.27 -10.27 -8.40
N LEU A 240 10.26 -11.14 -8.37
CA LEU A 240 8.96 -10.84 -8.96
C LEU A 240 8.34 -9.58 -8.35
N TRP A 241 8.32 -9.47 -7.02
CA TRP A 241 7.81 -8.28 -6.34
C TRP A 241 8.62 -7.03 -6.70
N ALA A 242 9.96 -7.11 -6.75
CA ALA A 242 10.80 -5.99 -7.15
C ALA A 242 10.47 -5.50 -8.58
N VAL A 243 10.25 -6.41 -9.52
CA VAL A 243 9.83 -6.07 -10.90
C VAL A 243 8.46 -5.40 -10.90
N LEU A 244 7.49 -5.97 -10.18
CA LEU A 244 6.15 -5.40 -10.05
C LEU A 244 6.19 -4.01 -9.41
N ALA A 245 7.04 -3.82 -8.38
CA ALA A 245 7.24 -2.54 -7.74
C ALA A 245 7.85 -1.52 -8.70
N ALA A 246 8.86 -1.89 -9.49
CA ALA A 246 9.42 -0.98 -10.50
C ALA A 246 8.37 -0.54 -11.53
N VAL A 247 7.59 -1.48 -12.06
CA VAL A 247 6.50 -1.18 -13.01
C VAL A 247 5.42 -0.32 -12.35
N GLY A 248 5.00 -0.67 -11.14
CA GLY A 248 4.01 0.08 -10.38
C GLY A 248 4.46 1.50 -10.04
N GLY A 249 5.75 1.69 -9.72
CA GLY A 249 6.33 3.01 -9.50
C GLY A 249 6.27 3.89 -10.75
N VAL A 250 6.59 3.33 -11.93
CA VAL A 250 6.44 4.03 -13.21
C VAL A 250 4.97 4.41 -13.45
N GLN A 251 4.04 3.48 -13.22
CA GLN A 251 2.60 3.74 -13.36
C GLN A 251 2.11 4.85 -12.42
N LEU A 252 2.57 4.84 -11.17
CA LEU A 252 2.24 5.85 -10.17
C LEU A 252 2.77 7.22 -10.56
N VAL A 253 4.02 7.32 -10.99
CA VAL A 253 4.59 8.59 -11.49
C VAL A 253 3.81 9.09 -12.71
N ALA A 254 3.46 8.21 -13.65
CA ALA A 254 2.66 8.58 -14.81
C ALA A 254 1.25 9.04 -14.42
N ALA A 255 0.64 8.45 -13.39
CA ALA A 255 -0.65 8.88 -12.86
C ALA A 255 -0.57 10.28 -12.22
N ILE A 256 0.41 10.50 -11.34
CA ILE A 256 0.67 11.80 -10.71
C ILE A 256 0.91 12.88 -11.79
N ARG A 257 1.71 12.59 -12.81
CA ARG A 257 1.98 13.54 -13.91
C ARG A 257 0.73 13.90 -14.71
N ARG A 258 -0.15 12.93 -14.98
CA ARG A 258 -1.40 13.18 -15.72
C ARG A 258 -2.33 14.16 -14.98
N VAL A 259 -2.36 14.09 -13.64
CA VAL A 259 -3.13 15.04 -12.83
C VAL A 259 -2.54 16.46 -12.90
N LEU A 260 -1.22 16.60 -13.02
CA LEU A 260 -0.55 17.91 -13.14
C LEU A 260 -0.70 18.56 -14.53
N THR A 261 -0.95 17.76 -15.58
CA THR A 261 -1.15 18.27 -16.95
C THR A 261 -2.49 17.81 -17.52
N PRO A 262 -3.64 18.33 -17.05
CA PRO A 262 -4.93 18.01 -17.64
C PRO A 262 -5.00 18.62 -19.04
N GLY A 263 -4.99 17.80 -20.11
CA GLY A 263 -5.27 18.27 -21.48
C GLY A 263 -4.19 18.07 -22.55
N ARG A 264 -3.45 16.96 -22.53
CA ARG A 264 -2.82 16.41 -23.74
C ARG A 264 -3.39 15.03 -24.05
#